data_AF-A0ABD2G0R3-F1
#
_entry.id   AF-A0ABD2G0R3-F1
#
_cell.length_a   1.000
_cell.length_b   1.000
_cell.length_c   1.000
_cell.angle_alpha   90.00
_cell.angle_beta   90.00
_cell.angle_gamma   90.00
#
_symmetry.space_group_name_H-M   'P 1'
#
loop_
_entity.id
_entity.type
_entity.pdbx_description
1 polymer ?
#
loop_
_entity_poly.entity_id
_entity_poly.type
_entity_poly.pdbx_seq_one_letter_code
_entity_poly.pdbx_strand_id
1 'polypeptide(L)'
;MARRFPIPLLLLAICCLASAGPVFRSPCELLPVGTGHPVQATLKSYTALSGCASRGTTSLPQEVHIINLRGLVPQGPDSNPAEVELHLKPIQSLQRHQKPLVFVLNSPQPLIWKIKTENLALGIKRTFHVSEGSEVHFQPGNFSLSCHIQKEAFSHGNEHLLNWAQKKYRAVTSFSELRMTQDIYIKVGEDPLFSDTCKIDTKFLSLNYLGGYVEPQTSKGCVLSGPDKDQEVHIIELQAPNSSSAFQVDVIVDLRPLDDDAPLHRNVILLLKCAKSVNWVIKAHSVIGNLVVVASDTVSVSFNTQKLMQVSKSPKENLPLGSQALIKWAGDHGYGPVTSYTSTPVANHFTIRLRERDVVDPLESMLLPELSILRDSSPHARPGAASRRSSLPFHFPPASVRRPAPLHQ
;
A
#
# COMPACT_ATOMS: atom_id res chain seq x y z
N MET A 1 98.89 26.24 3.69
CA MET A 1 98.04 25.06 3.96
C MET A 1 97.30 25.35 5.26
N ALA A 2 96.07 25.83 5.19
CA ALA A 2 94.81 25.06 5.31
C ALA A 2 94.07 25.54 6.57
N ARG A 3 93.21 26.55 6.38
CA ARG A 3 92.12 26.94 7.27
C ARG A 3 90.99 25.91 7.12
N ARG A 4 90.29 25.56 8.21
CA ARG A 4 88.82 25.50 8.26
C ARG A 4 88.30 25.35 9.69
N PHE A 5 87.27 26.14 9.95
CA PHE A 5 86.49 26.35 11.17
C PHE A 5 85.37 25.28 11.31
N PRO A 6 84.67 25.19 12.47
CA PRO A 6 83.87 24.04 12.86
C PRO A 6 82.45 24.06 12.25
N ILE A 7 81.84 22.88 12.15
CA ILE A 7 80.45 22.67 11.69
C ILE A 7 79.61 22.24 12.92
N PRO A 8 78.47 22.88 13.22
CA PRO A 8 77.53 22.36 14.21
C PRO A 8 76.55 21.40 13.53
N LEU A 9 76.34 20.24 14.15
CA LEU A 9 75.37 19.24 13.71
C LEU A 9 73.97 19.64 14.21
N LEU A 10 73.08 20.05 13.30
CA LEU A 10 71.67 20.28 13.56
C LEU A 10 70.89 19.05 13.07
N LEU A 11 70.39 18.21 13.97
CA LEU A 11 69.48 17.10 13.64
C LEU A 11 68.04 17.53 13.91
N LEU A 12 67.29 17.69 12.82
CA LEU A 12 65.87 18.05 12.77
C LEU A 12 65.02 16.88 13.31
N ALA A 13 64.27 17.11 14.38
CA ALA A 13 63.22 16.20 14.84
C ALA A 13 62.03 16.27 13.86
N ILE A 14 61.81 15.20 13.10
CA ILE A 14 60.65 15.04 12.22
C ILE A 14 59.50 14.53 13.07
N CYS A 15 58.57 15.43 13.41
CA CYS A 15 57.28 15.07 14.00
C CYS A 15 56.45 14.28 12.98
N CYS A 16 56.30 12.97 13.19
CA CYS A 16 55.28 12.15 12.55
C CYS A 16 53.89 12.53 13.09
N LEU A 17 53.29 13.57 12.51
CA LEU A 17 51.85 13.80 12.65
C LEU A 17 51.12 12.76 11.80
N ALA A 18 50.72 11.66 12.44
CA ALA A 18 49.68 10.79 11.91
C ALA A 18 48.37 11.60 11.84
N SER A 19 48.09 12.16 10.67
CA SER A 19 46.78 12.74 10.38
C SER A 19 45.79 11.60 10.27
N ALA A 20 45.06 11.33 11.36
CA ALA A 20 43.80 10.62 11.27
C ALA A 20 42.82 11.54 10.52
N GLY A 21 42.61 11.27 9.23
CA GLY A 21 41.63 11.99 8.42
C GLY A 21 40.25 11.95 9.09
N PRO A 22 39.38 12.95 8.82
CA PRO A 22 38.05 13.00 9.40
C PRO A 22 37.30 11.71 9.10
N VAL A 23 36.77 11.08 10.14
CA VAL A 23 35.82 9.97 10.00
C VAL A 23 34.62 10.54 9.24
N PHE A 24 34.52 10.21 7.95
CA PHE A 24 33.32 10.50 7.16
C PHE A 24 32.15 9.78 7.83
N ARG A 25 31.41 10.48 8.68
CA ARG A 25 30.09 10.02 9.14
C ARG A 25 29.24 9.88 7.89
N SER A 26 28.75 8.68 7.64
CA SER A 26 27.85 8.47 6.51
C SER A 26 26.63 9.37 6.69
N PRO A 27 26.20 10.09 5.65
CA PRO A 27 25.01 10.95 5.75
C PRO A 27 23.73 10.17 6.08
N CYS A 28 23.76 8.85 5.91
CA CYS A 28 22.72 7.92 6.32
C CYS A 28 23.18 7.08 7.53
N GLU A 29 22.55 7.27 8.69
CA GLU A 29 22.62 6.33 9.80
C GLU A 29 21.42 5.37 9.72
N LEU A 30 21.69 4.05 9.66
CA LEU A 30 20.64 3.05 9.47
C LEU A 30 19.92 2.75 10.78
N LEU A 31 18.75 3.34 10.94
CA LEU A 31 17.87 3.14 12.09
C LEU A 31 16.65 2.30 11.70
N PRO A 32 16.02 1.59 12.66
CA PRO A 32 14.72 0.98 12.43
C PRO A 32 13.72 2.03 11.93
N VAL A 33 13.04 1.74 10.82
CA VAL A 33 12.09 2.70 10.23
C VAL A 33 10.79 2.71 11.03
N GLY A 34 10.29 3.92 11.34
CA GLY A 34 8.96 4.12 11.91
C GLY A 34 7.87 4.32 10.85
N THR A 35 6.64 4.57 11.28
CA THR A 35 5.49 4.84 10.40
C THR A 35 5.64 6.10 9.55
N GLY A 36 6.47 7.06 9.98
CA GLY A 36 6.74 8.31 9.25
C GLY A 36 7.77 8.19 8.12
N HIS A 37 8.42 7.03 7.97
CA HIS A 37 9.35 6.77 6.86
C HIS A 37 8.55 6.61 5.55
N PRO A 38 8.96 7.23 4.43
CA PRO A 38 8.15 7.27 3.21
C PRO A 38 7.94 5.90 2.57
N VAL A 39 8.77 4.91 2.88
CA VAL A 39 8.69 3.54 2.33
C VAL A 39 8.27 2.55 3.41
N GLN A 40 7.12 1.92 3.25
CA GLN A 40 6.63 0.87 4.16
C GLN A 40 6.68 -0.49 3.47
N ALA A 41 7.30 -1.46 4.13
CA ALA A 41 7.45 -2.81 3.60
C ALA A 41 6.41 -3.77 4.20
N THR A 42 5.86 -4.63 3.36
CA THR A 42 4.92 -5.68 3.76
C THR A 42 5.23 -6.98 3.03
N LEU A 43 4.92 -8.10 3.67
CA LEU A 43 4.95 -9.43 3.08
C LEU A 43 3.52 -9.90 2.85
N LYS A 44 3.12 -9.95 1.58
CA LYS A 44 1.85 -10.49 1.12
C LYS A 44 2.02 -11.99 0.87
N SER A 45 1.37 -12.81 1.67
CA SER A 45 1.33 -14.27 1.49
C SER A 45 -0.07 -14.71 1.13
N TYR A 46 -0.17 -15.74 0.30
CA TYR A 46 -1.45 -16.37 0.02
C TYR A 46 -1.62 -17.55 0.94
N THR A 47 -2.67 -17.53 1.75
CA THR A 47 -2.95 -18.57 2.72
C THR A 47 -4.20 -19.32 2.30
N ALA A 48 -4.06 -20.61 2.04
CA ALA A 48 -5.16 -21.57 2.03
C ALA A 48 -4.73 -22.71 2.96
N LEU A 49 -5.55 -22.99 3.97
CA LEU A 49 -5.30 -24.09 4.92
C LEU A 49 -5.81 -25.41 4.33
N SER A 50 -6.98 -25.36 3.71
CA SER A 50 -7.58 -26.45 2.96
C SER A 50 -8.65 -25.88 2.03
N GLY A 51 -9.10 -26.69 1.07
CA GLY A 51 -10.20 -26.28 0.22
C GLY A 51 -10.58 -27.31 -0.82
N CYS A 52 -11.54 -26.94 -1.65
CA CYS A 52 -11.92 -27.68 -2.84
C CYS A 52 -12.58 -26.75 -3.85
N ALA A 53 -12.64 -27.21 -5.09
CA ALA A 53 -13.44 -26.60 -6.14
C ALA A 53 -14.12 -27.68 -6.95
N SER A 54 -15.26 -27.32 -7.55
CA SER A 54 -16.11 -28.26 -8.26
C SER A 54 -16.93 -27.56 -9.34
N ARG A 55 -17.17 -28.29 -10.43
CA ARG A 55 -18.13 -27.92 -11.48
C ARG A 55 -19.54 -28.46 -11.24
N GLY A 56 -19.81 -29.05 -10.08
CA GLY A 56 -21.10 -29.66 -9.73
C GLY A 56 -22.27 -28.68 -9.73
N THR A 57 -22.01 -27.36 -9.74
CA THR A 57 -23.04 -26.33 -9.85
C THR A 57 -23.41 -25.98 -11.29
N THR A 58 -22.73 -26.49 -12.32
CA THR A 58 -22.98 -26.12 -13.73
C THR A 58 -24.45 -26.28 -14.13
N SER A 59 -25.10 -27.38 -13.73
CA SER A 59 -26.52 -27.66 -14.00
C SER A 59 -27.50 -27.09 -12.96
N LEU A 60 -27.01 -26.31 -11.99
CA LEU A 60 -27.81 -25.68 -10.93
C LEU A 60 -28.00 -24.19 -11.20
N PRO A 61 -29.02 -23.53 -10.59
CA PRO A 61 -29.34 -22.15 -10.88
C PRO A 61 -28.34 -21.13 -10.30
N GLN A 62 -27.47 -21.55 -9.39
CA GLN A 62 -26.53 -20.69 -8.68
C GLN A 62 -25.21 -21.39 -8.43
N GLU A 63 -24.15 -20.60 -8.33
CA GLU A 63 -22.87 -21.02 -7.77
C GLU A 63 -22.87 -20.80 -6.25
N VAL A 64 -22.11 -21.63 -5.53
CA VAL A 64 -22.02 -21.59 -4.08
C VAL A 64 -20.56 -21.61 -3.66
N HIS A 65 -20.12 -20.53 -3.03
CA HIS A 65 -18.75 -20.34 -2.56
C HIS A 65 -18.74 -20.23 -1.03
N ILE A 66 -17.92 -21.05 -0.39
CA ILE A 66 -17.83 -21.13 1.06
C ILE A 66 -16.45 -20.61 1.49
N ILE A 67 -16.44 -19.63 2.38
CA ILE A 67 -15.24 -19.10 3.02
C ILE A 67 -15.36 -19.43 4.51
N ASN A 68 -14.40 -20.19 5.02
CA ASN A 68 -14.29 -20.51 6.44
C ASN A 68 -13.03 -19.87 7.02
N LEU A 69 -13.17 -18.70 7.65
CA LEU A 69 -12.05 -17.99 8.26
C LEU A 69 -11.65 -18.62 9.61
N ARG A 70 -10.34 -18.69 9.84
CA ARG A 70 -9.73 -19.18 11.09
C ARG A 70 -8.95 -18.07 11.79
N GLY A 71 -9.12 -17.98 13.11
CA GLY A 71 -8.42 -17.01 13.95
C GLY A 71 -9.19 -15.70 14.13
N LEU A 72 -8.69 -14.86 15.04
CA LEU A 72 -9.32 -13.61 15.44
C LEU A 72 -8.63 -12.43 14.76
N VAL A 73 -9.39 -11.39 14.42
CA VAL A 73 -8.82 -10.13 13.94
C VAL A 73 -8.52 -9.26 15.16
N PRO A 74 -7.32 -8.68 15.26
CA PRO A 74 -7.08 -7.62 16.23
C PRO A 74 -8.12 -6.51 16.03
N GLN A 75 -8.86 -6.17 17.10
CA GLN A 75 -9.75 -5.02 17.06
C GLN A 75 -8.92 -3.76 16.78
N GLY A 76 -9.43 -2.89 15.92
CA GLY A 76 -8.77 -1.61 15.63
C GLY A 76 -8.63 -0.77 16.91
N PRO A 77 -7.69 0.20 16.93
CA PRO A 77 -7.43 1.04 18.11
C PRO A 77 -8.68 1.78 18.62
N ASP A 78 -9.70 1.98 17.77
CA ASP A 78 -10.92 2.73 18.09
C ASP A 78 -12.17 1.85 18.27
N SER A 79 -12.05 0.58 18.68
CA SER A 79 -13.20 -0.34 18.86
C SER A 79 -14.04 -0.59 17.60
N ASN A 80 -13.50 -0.24 16.43
CA ASN A 80 -14.15 -0.52 15.15
C ASN A 80 -14.21 -2.04 14.89
N PRO A 81 -15.32 -2.56 14.33
CA PRO A 81 -15.42 -3.96 13.96
C PRO A 81 -14.34 -4.31 12.94
N ALA A 82 -13.83 -5.52 13.04
CA ALA A 82 -12.81 -5.98 12.13
C ALA A 82 -13.34 -6.14 10.70
N GLU A 83 -12.55 -5.70 9.73
CA GLU A 83 -12.97 -5.63 8.32
C GLU A 83 -12.20 -6.63 7.47
N VAL A 84 -12.90 -7.21 6.49
CA VAL A 84 -12.32 -8.07 5.46
C VAL A 84 -12.84 -7.64 4.09
N GLU A 85 -11.95 -7.44 3.14
CA GLU A 85 -12.29 -7.16 1.75
C GLU A 85 -12.42 -8.46 0.96
N LEU A 86 -13.60 -8.70 0.38
CA LEU A 86 -13.87 -9.80 -0.53
C LEU A 86 -13.93 -9.30 -1.97
N HIS A 87 -12.90 -9.61 -2.74
CA HIS A 87 -12.72 -9.24 -4.14
C HIS A 87 -13.26 -10.34 -5.04
N LEU A 88 -14.28 -10.00 -5.84
CA LEU A 88 -14.95 -10.91 -6.76
C LEU A 88 -14.69 -10.51 -8.21
N LYS A 89 -14.24 -11.47 -9.02
CA LYS A 89 -14.14 -11.30 -10.48
C LYS A 89 -14.38 -12.62 -11.21
N PRO A 90 -14.65 -12.66 -12.51
CA PRO A 90 -14.79 -13.92 -13.23
C PRO A 90 -13.47 -14.70 -13.33
N ILE A 91 -13.56 -16.02 -13.54
CA ILE A 91 -12.42 -16.83 -14.03
C ILE A 91 -11.97 -16.33 -15.42
N GLN A 92 -10.72 -16.62 -15.79
CA GLN A 92 -10.11 -16.07 -17.02
C GLN A 92 -10.86 -16.42 -18.32
N SER A 93 -11.56 -17.56 -18.34
CA SER A 93 -12.35 -17.99 -19.49
C SER A 93 -13.66 -17.20 -19.66
N LEU A 94 -14.05 -16.40 -18.66
CA LEU A 94 -15.29 -15.62 -18.66
C LEU A 94 -14.99 -14.12 -18.69
N GLN A 95 -15.49 -13.41 -19.69
CA GLN A 95 -15.37 -11.95 -19.76
C GLN A 95 -16.29 -11.23 -18.78
N ARG A 96 -17.50 -11.76 -18.57
CA ARG A 96 -18.50 -11.21 -17.65
C ARG A 96 -19.28 -12.34 -17.01
N HIS A 97 -19.38 -12.33 -15.69
CA HIS A 97 -20.14 -13.34 -14.93
C HIS A 97 -21.61 -12.92 -14.77
N GLN A 98 -22.55 -13.86 -14.99
CA GLN A 98 -23.99 -13.58 -15.00
C GLN A 98 -24.82 -14.55 -14.15
N LYS A 99 -24.21 -15.60 -13.60
CA LYS A 99 -24.94 -16.62 -12.85
C LYS A 99 -25.23 -16.10 -11.43
N PRO A 100 -26.39 -16.41 -10.83
CA PRO A 100 -26.63 -16.11 -9.42
C PRO A 100 -25.55 -16.67 -8.50
N LEU A 101 -25.19 -15.91 -7.46
CA LEU A 101 -24.11 -16.25 -6.54
C LEU A 101 -24.61 -16.43 -5.12
N VAL A 102 -24.15 -17.47 -4.45
CA VAL A 102 -24.32 -17.68 -3.03
C VAL A 102 -22.96 -17.71 -2.36
N PHE A 103 -22.79 -16.89 -1.33
CA PHE A 103 -21.62 -16.87 -0.48
C PHE A 103 -21.98 -17.30 0.93
N VAL A 104 -21.18 -18.18 1.50
CA VAL A 104 -21.28 -18.62 2.89
C VAL A 104 -20.01 -18.13 3.59
N LEU A 105 -20.15 -17.11 4.42
CA LEU A 105 -19.05 -16.36 5.02
C LEU A 105 -19.00 -16.67 6.52
N ASN A 106 -18.24 -17.69 6.87
CA ASN A 106 -18.08 -18.12 8.25
C ASN A 106 -16.83 -17.49 8.90
N SER A 107 -16.97 -16.95 10.10
CA SER A 107 -15.90 -16.34 10.88
C SER A 107 -16.11 -16.60 12.39
N PRO A 108 -15.03 -16.73 13.17
CA PRO A 108 -15.14 -16.99 14.62
C PRO A 108 -15.52 -15.73 15.43
N GLN A 109 -15.44 -14.56 14.82
CA GLN A 109 -15.90 -13.28 15.40
C GLN A 109 -16.72 -12.50 14.37
N PRO A 110 -17.56 -11.55 14.81
CA PRO A 110 -18.26 -10.62 13.93
C PRO A 110 -17.31 -9.80 13.06
N LEU A 111 -17.58 -9.71 11.76
CA LEU A 111 -16.77 -8.95 10.79
C LEU A 111 -17.64 -8.06 9.90
N ILE A 112 -17.04 -6.98 9.38
CA ILE A 112 -17.58 -6.22 8.23
C ILE A 112 -16.94 -6.77 6.96
N TRP A 113 -17.76 -7.35 6.09
CA TRP A 113 -17.35 -7.88 4.79
C TRP A 113 -17.53 -6.82 3.72
N LYS A 114 -16.43 -6.20 3.27
CA LYS A 114 -16.42 -5.21 2.18
C LYS A 114 -16.32 -5.90 0.83
N ILE A 115 -17.40 -5.91 0.08
CA ILE A 115 -17.46 -6.60 -1.22
C ILE A 115 -17.02 -5.66 -2.34
N LYS A 116 -15.95 -6.05 -3.03
CA LYS A 116 -15.46 -5.38 -4.25
C LYS A 116 -15.66 -6.29 -5.44
N THR A 117 -16.28 -5.79 -6.51
CA THR A 117 -16.61 -6.63 -7.66
C THR A 117 -16.14 -6.03 -8.97
N GLU A 118 -15.63 -6.87 -9.86
CA GLU A 118 -15.19 -6.50 -11.20
C GLU A 118 -15.86 -7.42 -12.23
N ASN A 119 -16.41 -6.88 -13.32
CA ASN A 119 -16.99 -7.66 -14.43
C ASN A 119 -18.09 -8.66 -14.04
N LEU A 120 -18.87 -8.36 -12.99
CA LEU A 120 -20.10 -9.07 -12.64
C LEU A 120 -21.32 -8.32 -13.22
N ALA A 121 -22.26 -9.04 -13.82
CA ALA A 121 -23.46 -8.43 -14.38
C ALA A 121 -24.34 -7.78 -13.31
N LEU A 122 -24.98 -6.67 -13.66
CA LEU A 122 -25.90 -5.96 -12.77
C LEU A 122 -27.23 -6.73 -12.66
N GLY A 123 -27.88 -6.65 -11.50
CA GLY A 123 -29.21 -7.24 -11.26
C GLY A 123 -29.23 -8.76 -11.03
N ILE A 124 -28.09 -9.45 -11.07
CA ILE A 124 -28.03 -10.88 -10.73
C ILE A 124 -28.29 -11.08 -9.24
N LYS A 125 -29.07 -12.10 -8.89
CA LYS A 125 -29.36 -12.41 -7.49
C LYS A 125 -28.09 -12.86 -6.78
N ARG A 126 -27.79 -12.23 -5.65
CA ARG A 126 -26.65 -12.56 -4.80
C ARG A 126 -27.13 -12.80 -3.39
N THR A 127 -26.69 -13.89 -2.76
CA THR A 127 -27.08 -14.23 -1.39
C THR A 127 -25.84 -14.42 -0.54
N PHE A 128 -25.76 -13.72 0.58
CA PHE A 128 -24.68 -13.83 1.55
C PHE A 128 -25.24 -14.39 2.84
N HIS A 129 -24.78 -15.57 3.23
CA HIS A 129 -24.99 -16.11 4.56
C HIS A 129 -23.79 -15.77 5.40
N VAL A 130 -23.97 -15.02 6.48
CA VAL A 130 -22.88 -14.52 7.32
C VAL A 130 -23.05 -14.98 8.76
N SER A 131 -21.93 -15.09 9.47
CA SER A 131 -21.94 -15.40 10.91
C SER A 131 -22.68 -14.32 11.71
N GLU A 132 -23.25 -14.71 12.84
CA GLU A 132 -23.99 -13.78 13.69
C GLU A 132 -23.16 -12.54 14.09
N GLY A 133 -23.80 -11.37 14.12
CA GLY A 133 -23.13 -10.09 14.34
C GLY A 133 -22.34 -9.53 13.14
N SER A 134 -22.10 -10.31 12.07
CA SER A 134 -21.38 -9.81 10.89
C SER A 134 -22.28 -8.99 9.96
N GLU A 135 -21.65 -8.12 9.18
CA GLU A 135 -22.29 -7.24 8.20
C GLU A 135 -21.64 -7.37 6.83
N VAL A 136 -22.38 -7.04 5.76
CA VAL A 136 -21.86 -7.03 4.39
C VAL A 136 -22.07 -5.65 3.80
N HIS A 137 -20.98 -5.00 3.40
CA HIS A 137 -20.98 -3.67 2.81
C HIS A 137 -20.58 -3.76 1.34
N PHE A 138 -21.21 -2.95 0.50
CA PHE A 138 -20.96 -2.91 -0.94
C PHE A 138 -20.48 -1.52 -1.34
N GLN A 139 -19.73 -1.43 -2.44
CA GLN A 139 -19.55 -0.15 -3.09
C GLN A 139 -20.92 0.40 -3.54
N PRO A 140 -21.20 1.70 -3.34
CA PRO A 140 -22.49 2.29 -3.70
C PRO A 140 -22.84 2.06 -5.18
N GLY A 141 -24.05 1.58 -5.46
CA GLY A 141 -24.55 1.37 -6.82
C GLY A 141 -25.66 0.32 -6.92
N ASN A 142 -26.03 -0.04 -8.16
CA ASN A 142 -27.09 -1.02 -8.47
C ASN A 142 -26.80 -2.45 -7.96
N PHE A 143 -25.60 -2.67 -7.39
CA PHE A 143 -25.20 -3.93 -6.80
C PHE A 143 -26.05 -4.30 -5.57
N SER A 144 -26.36 -3.32 -4.71
CA SER A 144 -27.05 -3.55 -3.43
C SER A 144 -28.52 -3.99 -3.60
N LEU A 145 -29.17 -3.61 -4.70
CA LEU A 145 -30.61 -3.85 -4.94
C LEU A 145 -30.98 -5.32 -5.17
N SER A 146 -30.01 -6.16 -5.57
CA SER A 146 -30.20 -7.58 -5.90
C SER A 146 -29.56 -8.52 -4.88
N CYS A 147 -29.18 -7.98 -3.72
CA CYS A 147 -28.47 -8.67 -2.68
C CYS A 147 -29.39 -9.07 -1.52
N HIS A 148 -29.28 -10.32 -1.06
CA HIS A 148 -29.93 -10.81 0.14
C HIS A 148 -28.86 -11.22 1.17
N ILE A 149 -28.91 -10.64 2.36
CA ILE A 149 -28.03 -11.02 3.47
C ILE A 149 -28.86 -11.84 4.48
N GLN A 150 -28.33 -12.97 4.91
CA GLN A 150 -28.92 -13.85 5.93
C GLN A 150 -27.88 -14.09 7.02
N LYS A 151 -28.29 -13.93 8.29
CA LYS A 151 -27.43 -14.28 9.42
C LYS A 151 -27.71 -15.71 9.81
N GLU A 152 -26.66 -16.50 9.96
CA GLU A 152 -26.75 -17.94 10.24
C GLU A 152 -25.81 -18.30 11.39
N ALA A 153 -26.23 -19.25 12.21
CA ALA A 153 -25.40 -19.84 13.25
C ALA A 153 -24.59 -21.00 12.65
N PHE A 154 -23.39 -20.70 12.17
CA PHE A 154 -22.53 -21.70 11.55
C PHE A 154 -21.72 -22.51 12.57
N SER A 155 -21.57 -23.80 12.28
CA SER A 155 -20.54 -24.61 12.92
C SER A 155 -19.15 -24.24 12.38
N HIS A 156 -18.12 -24.30 13.21
CA HIS A 156 -16.75 -24.04 12.77
C HIS A 156 -16.10 -25.21 12.01
N GLY A 157 -16.64 -26.43 12.07
CA GLY A 157 -16.09 -27.59 11.36
C GLY A 157 -16.27 -27.51 9.85
N ASN A 158 -15.22 -27.81 9.09
CA ASN A 158 -15.23 -27.72 7.62
C ASN A 158 -16.32 -28.61 6.99
N GLU A 159 -16.36 -29.89 7.37
CA GLU A 159 -17.34 -30.85 6.85
C GLU A 159 -18.78 -30.49 7.23
N HIS A 160 -19.00 -29.96 8.44
CA HIS A 160 -20.33 -29.53 8.86
C HIS A 160 -20.83 -28.35 8.03
N LEU A 161 -19.96 -27.37 7.76
CA LEU A 161 -20.29 -26.21 6.94
C LEU A 161 -20.52 -26.61 5.47
N LEU A 162 -19.71 -27.52 4.94
CA LEU A 162 -19.89 -28.09 3.60
C LEU A 162 -21.23 -28.83 3.49
N ASN A 163 -21.53 -29.71 4.45
CA ASN A 163 -22.78 -30.48 4.49
C ASN A 163 -24.00 -29.57 4.62
N TRP A 164 -23.92 -28.51 5.42
CA TRP A 164 -24.97 -27.49 5.53
C TRP A 164 -25.28 -26.87 4.16
N ALA A 165 -24.24 -26.44 3.44
CA ALA A 165 -24.39 -25.81 2.13
C ALA A 165 -24.92 -26.79 1.08
N GLN A 166 -24.41 -28.04 1.06
CA GLN A 166 -24.89 -29.08 0.15
C GLN A 166 -26.35 -29.45 0.44
N LYS A 167 -26.77 -29.50 1.70
CA LYS A 167 -28.18 -29.75 2.05
C LYS A 167 -29.10 -28.62 1.56
N LYS A 168 -28.66 -27.36 1.61
CA LYS A 168 -29.45 -26.19 1.19
C LYS A 168 -29.43 -25.97 -0.33
N TYR A 169 -28.30 -26.24 -1.00
CA TYR A 169 -28.05 -25.86 -2.39
C TYR A 169 -27.71 -27.01 -3.35
N ARG A 170 -27.70 -28.26 -2.87
CA ARG A 170 -27.39 -29.50 -3.59
C ARG A 170 -25.92 -29.68 -3.99
N ALA A 171 -25.23 -28.63 -4.42
CA ALA A 171 -23.80 -28.68 -4.73
C ALA A 171 -23.08 -27.39 -4.31
N VAL A 172 -21.74 -27.47 -4.25
CA VAL A 172 -20.84 -26.39 -3.84
C VAL A 172 -19.79 -26.19 -4.92
N THR A 173 -19.59 -24.96 -5.37
CA THR A 173 -18.62 -24.57 -6.41
C THR A 173 -17.22 -24.46 -5.83
N SER A 174 -17.07 -23.86 -4.66
CA SER A 174 -15.78 -23.87 -3.94
C SER A 174 -15.94 -23.81 -2.43
N PHE A 175 -14.95 -24.38 -1.75
CA PHE A 175 -14.74 -24.27 -0.31
C PHE A 175 -13.31 -23.79 -0.07
N SER A 176 -13.14 -22.80 0.79
CA SER A 176 -11.83 -22.24 1.13
C SER A 176 -11.74 -22.04 2.64
N GLU A 177 -10.91 -22.84 3.30
CA GLU A 177 -10.49 -22.61 4.67
C GLU A 177 -9.25 -21.72 4.64
N LEU A 178 -9.37 -20.53 5.23
CA LEU A 178 -8.33 -19.51 5.18
C LEU A 178 -7.90 -19.15 6.61
N ARG A 179 -6.60 -18.90 6.79
CA ARG A 179 -6.13 -18.21 7.99
C ARG A 179 -6.69 -16.78 7.96
N MET A 180 -6.77 -16.14 9.12
CA MET A 180 -7.24 -14.77 9.22
C MET A 180 -6.50 -13.86 8.22
N THR A 181 -7.26 -13.15 7.39
CA THR A 181 -6.78 -12.45 6.20
C THR A 181 -7.62 -11.20 5.95
N GLN A 182 -6.99 -10.10 5.53
CA GLN A 182 -7.69 -8.83 5.27
C GLN A 182 -8.26 -8.77 3.86
N ASP A 183 -7.61 -9.43 2.91
CA ASP A 183 -8.07 -9.52 1.53
C ASP A 183 -8.40 -10.98 1.18
N ILE A 184 -9.51 -11.20 0.47
CA ILE A 184 -9.86 -12.51 -0.09
C ILE A 184 -10.21 -12.31 -1.56
N TYR A 185 -9.63 -13.11 -2.44
CA TYR A 185 -9.84 -13.07 -3.88
C TYR A 185 -10.54 -14.34 -4.33
N ILE A 186 -11.78 -14.19 -4.83
CA ILE A 186 -12.57 -15.27 -5.40
C ILE A 186 -12.81 -14.97 -6.89
N LYS A 187 -12.41 -15.92 -7.74
CA LYS A 187 -12.77 -15.95 -9.14
C LYS A 187 -14.00 -16.83 -9.33
N VAL A 188 -15.12 -16.22 -9.73
CA VAL A 188 -16.42 -16.87 -9.94
C VAL A 188 -16.55 -17.46 -11.34
N GLY A 189 -17.32 -18.53 -11.47
CA GLY A 189 -17.48 -19.36 -12.67
C GLY A 189 -17.03 -20.80 -12.43
N GLU A 190 -17.74 -21.76 -13.02
CA GLU A 190 -17.35 -23.17 -12.98
C GLU A 190 -16.18 -23.46 -13.93
N ASP A 191 -15.04 -23.85 -13.37
CA ASP A 191 -13.86 -24.24 -14.13
C ASP A 191 -13.95 -25.74 -14.52
N PRO A 192 -13.90 -26.07 -15.83
CA PRO A 192 -14.11 -27.43 -16.32
C PRO A 192 -13.03 -28.43 -15.86
N LEU A 193 -11.89 -27.94 -15.35
CA LEU A 193 -10.78 -28.76 -14.86
C LEU A 193 -11.09 -29.45 -13.51
N PHE A 194 -12.07 -28.95 -12.76
CA PHE A 194 -12.45 -29.55 -11.48
C PHE A 194 -13.46 -30.69 -11.62
N SER A 195 -13.49 -31.56 -10.61
CA SER A 195 -14.47 -32.63 -10.53
C SER A 195 -15.89 -32.11 -10.28
N ASP A 196 -16.89 -32.96 -10.38
CA ASP A 196 -18.29 -32.65 -10.06
C ASP A 196 -18.58 -32.56 -8.55
N THR A 197 -17.64 -32.95 -7.70
CA THR A 197 -17.80 -32.93 -6.24
C THR A 197 -16.74 -32.06 -5.58
N CYS A 198 -17.13 -31.33 -4.53
CA CYS A 198 -16.20 -30.57 -3.71
C CYS A 198 -15.79 -31.44 -2.52
N LYS A 199 -14.59 -32.02 -2.57
CA LYS A 199 -13.99 -32.81 -1.48
C LYS A 199 -12.81 -32.05 -0.90
N ILE A 200 -12.89 -31.67 0.37
CA ILE A 200 -11.91 -30.79 1.01
C ILE A 200 -10.57 -31.50 1.11
N ASP A 201 -9.52 -30.85 0.60
CA ASP A 201 -8.13 -31.32 0.67
C ASP A 201 -7.26 -30.24 1.30
N THR A 202 -6.42 -30.64 2.26
CA THR A 202 -5.39 -29.81 2.90
C THR A 202 -4.28 -29.35 1.96
N LYS A 203 -4.08 -30.04 0.83
CA LYS A 203 -3.10 -29.68 -0.20
C LYS A 203 -3.71 -28.85 -1.33
N PHE A 204 -5.00 -28.56 -1.25
CA PHE A 204 -5.68 -27.76 -2.26
C PHE A 204 -5.15 -26.33 -2.27
N LEU A 205 -4.67 -25.91 -3.44
CA LEU A 205 -4.31 -24.53 -3.72
C LEU A 205 -4.79 -24.18 -5.12
N SER A 206 -5.61 -23.14 -5.23
CA SER A 206 -6.10 -22.64 -6.51
C SER A 206 -6.00 -21.13 -6.57
N LEU A 207 -5.46 -20.62 -7.68
CA LEU A 207 -5.38 -19.18 -7.95
C LEU A 207 -6.75 -18.52 -8.13
N ASN A 208 -7.83 -19.30 -8.12
CA ASN A 208 -9.20 -18.81 -8.15
C ASN A 208 -9.73 -18.51 -6.74
N TYR A 209 -9.15 -19.06 -5.67
CA TYR A 209 -9.66 -18.91 -4.31
C TYR A 209 -8.51 -18.71 -3.33
N LEU A 210 -8.19 -17.44 -3.03
CA LEU A 210 -7.00 -17.08 -2.25
C LEU A 210 -7.35 -16.12 -1.10
N GLY A 211 -6.79 -16.34 0.09
CA GLY A 211 -6.73 -15.34 1.16
C GLY A 211 -5.37 -14.63 1.15
N GLY A 212 -5.35 -13.31 0.96
CA GLY A 212 -4.15 -12.48 1.03
C GLY A 212 -3.84 -12.00 2.44
N TYR A 213 -2.89 -12.66 3.12
CA TYR A 213 -2.38 -12.20 4.40
C TYR A 213 -1.27 -11.17 4.20
N VAL A 214 -1.41 -9.99 4.80
CA VAL A 214 -0.44 -8.89 4.70
C VAL A 214 0.21 -8.69 6.07
N GLU A 215 1.52 -8.90 6.14
CA GLU A 215 2.30 -8.72 7.37
C GLU A 215 3.25 -7.53 7.22
N PRO A 216 3.21 -6.52 8.10
CA PRO A 216 4.21 -5.46 8.14
C PRO A 216 5.61 -6.02 8.38
N GLN A 217 6.60 -5.53 7.63
CA GLN A 217 7.97 -6.02 7.70
C GLN A 217 8.89 -4.93 8.26
N THR A 218 9.73 -5.32 9.23
CA THR A 218 10.72 -4.41 9.79
C THR A 218 11.77 -4.06 8.74
N SER A 219 12.10 -2.77 8.65
CA SER A 219 13.13 -2.28 7.74
C SER A 219 14.08 -1.35 8.49
N LYS A 220 15.29 -1.17 7.94
CA LYS A 220 16.25 -0.17 8.40
C LYS A 220 16.45 0.86 7.32
N GLY A 221 16.57 2.13 7.67
CA GLY A 221 16.64 3.18 6.67
C GLY A 221 16.95 4.54 7.26
N CYS A 222 16.96 5.52 6.38
CA CYS A 222 17.17 6.93 6.70
C CYS A 222 16.43 7.80 5.67
N VAL A 223 16.06 9.00 6.11
CA VAL A 223 15.60 10.09 5.22
C VAL A 223 16.72 11.11 5.17
N LEU A 224 17.18 11.42 3.96
CA LEU A 224 18.39 12.21 3.71
C LEU A 224 18.06 13.66 3.34
N SER A 225 16.99 13.85 2.57
CA SER A 225 16.50 15.16 2.18
C SER A 225 14.97 15.18 2.19
N GLY A 226 14.40 16.38 2.40
CA GLY A 226 13.01 16.62 2.02
C GLY A 226 12.84 16.57 0.49
N PRO A 227 11.60 16.60 -0.02
CA PRO A 227 11.35 16.68 -1.45
C PRO A 227 11.96 17.97 -2.01
N ASP A 228 13.00 17.86 -2.85
CA ASP A 228 13.57 19.03 -3.53
C ASP A 228 12.80 19.26 -4.84
N LYS A 229 12.31 20.50 -5.04
CA LYS A 229 11.85 21.10 -6.31
C LYS A 229 11.11 20.23 -7.33
N ASP A 230 10.30 19.26 -6.91
CA ASP A 230 9.46 18.34 -7.74
C ASP A 230 10.04 16.97 -8.06
N GLN A 231 11.07 16.52 -7.34
CA GLN A 231 11.60 15.18 -7.50
C GLN A 231 11.81 14.48 -6.16
N GLU A 232 11.43 13.21 -6.10
CA GLU A 232 11.82 12.30 -5.01
C GLU A 232 12.63 11.13 -5.56
N VAL A 233 13.67 10.75 -4.84
CA VAL A 233 14.56 9.64 -5.17
C VAL A 233 14.56 8.64 -4.01
N HIS A 234 14.02 7.46 -4.25
CA HIS A 234 13.93 6.41 -3.24
C HIS A 234 14.79 5.20 -3.63
N ILE A 235 15.63 4.76 -2.70
CA ILE A 235 16.45 3.57 -2.83
C ILE A 235 15.86 2.46 -1.96
N ILE A 236 15.55 1.30 -2.57
CA ILE A 236 15.06 0.11 -1.89
C ILE A 236 16.05 -1.04 -2.11
N GLU A 237 16.61 -1.55 -1.01
CA GLU A 237 17.46 -2.73 -0.98
C GLU A 237 16.74 -3.88 -0.25
N LEU A 238 16.48 -4.98 -0.96
CA LEU A 238 15.73 -6.14 -0.48
C LEU A 238 16.64 -7.37 -0.40
N GLN A 239 16.66 -8.08 0.73
CA GLN A 239 17.46 -9.31 0.84
C GLN A 239 16.75 -10.53 0.22
N ALA A 240 15.45 -10.71 0.50
CA ALA A 240 14.68 -11.79 -0.08
C ALA A 240 13.21 -11.39 -0.31
N PRO A 241 12.56 -11.86 -1.39
CA PRO A 241 11.17 -11.48 -1.65
C PRO A 241 10.16 -12.35 -0.89
N ASN A 242 10.57 -13.49 -0.35
CA ASN A 242 9.75 -14.36 0.47
C ASN A 242 10.65 -15.21 1.39
N SER A 243 10.03 -15.90 2.34
CA SER A 243 10.70 -16.83 3.26
C SER A 243 10.96 -18.21 2.65
N SER A 244 10.63 -18.43 1.38
CA SER A 244 10.82 -19.69 0.67
C SER A 244 11.94 -19.60 -0.39
N SER A 245 12.23 -20.72 -1.05
CA SER A 245 13.25 -20.79 -2.11
C SER A 245 12.66 -20.57 -3.52
N ALA A 246 11.46 -20.01 -3.63
CA ALA A 246 10.81 -19.83 -4.93
C ALA A 246 11.62 -18.86 -5.81
N PHE A 247 11.98 -19.31 -7.01
CA PHE A 247 12.72 -18.53 -7.99
C PHE A 247 11.80 -17.49 -8.66
N GLN A 248 12.29 -16.25 -8.76
CA GLN A 248 11.70 -15.11 -9.48
C GLN A 248 10.22 -14.84 -9.14
N VAL A 249 10.00 -14.20 -7.98
CA VAL A 249 8.68 -13.70 -7.59
C VAL A 249 8.54 -12.20 -7.87
N ASP A 250 7.30 -11.78 -8.11
CA ASP A 250 6.97 -10.37 -8.26
C ASP A 250 7.14 -9.64 -6.92
N VAL A 251 7.83 -8.50 -6.95
CA VAL A 251 7.93 -7.54 -5.84
C VAL A 251 7.23 -6.27 -6.27
N ILE A 252 6.12 -5.94 -5.62
CA ILE A 252 5.28 -4.80 -5.99
C ILE A 252 5.81 -3.53 -5.31
N VAL A 253 5.91 -2.43 -6.07
CA VAL A 253 6.14 -1.08 -5.53
C VAL A 253 4.93 -0.22 -5.89
N ASP A 254 4.20 0.20 -4.86
CA ASP A 254 2.98 1.01 -4.93
C ASP A 254 3.30 2.47 -4.59
N LEU A 255 3.18 3.36 -5.58
CA LEU A 255 3.41 4.80 -5.45
C LEU A 255 2.07 5.50 -5.22
N ARG A 256 1.96 6.21 -4.09
CA ARG A 256 0.76 6.99 -3.74
C ARG A 256 1.14 8.33 -3.12
N PRO A 257 0.30 9.36 -3.26
CA PRO A 257 0.38 10.53 -2.40
C PRO A 257 0.26 10.16 -0.92
N LEU A 258 0.77 11.02 -0.04
CA LEU A 258 0.47 10.93 1.38
C LEU A 258 -1.00 11.29 1.68
N ASP A 259 -1.54 12.28 0.95
CA ASP A 259 -2.94 12.69 0.98
C ASP A 259 -3.69 12.16 -0.26
N ASP A 260 -4.69 11.31 -0.07
CA ASP A 260 -5.39 10.62 -1.14
C ASP A 260 -6.47 11.51 -1.84
N ASP A 261 -6.70 12.75 -1.37
CA ASP A 261 -7.77 13.63 -1.85
C ASP A 261 -7.52 14.24 -3.24
N ALA A 262 -6.25 14.42 -3.63
CA ALA A 262 -5.88 15.08 -4.89
C ALA A 262 -4.74 14.38 -5.64
N PRO A 263 -4.71 14.44 -7.00
CA PRO A 263 -3.58 13.97 -7.76
C PRO A 263 -2.29 14.78 -7.49
N LEU A 264 -1.21 14.08 -7.11
CA LEU A 264 0.08 14.70 -6.84
C LEU A 264 0.93 14.78 -8.10
N HIS A 265 1.46 15.97 -8.40
CA HIS A 265 2.44 16.18 -9.47
C HIS A 265 3.86 16.03 -8.91
N ARG A 266 4.54 14.94 -9.25
CA ARG A 266 5.87 14.62 -8.72
C ARG A 266 6.65 13.72 -9.68
N ASN A 267 7.91 14.09 -9.94
CA ASN A 267 8.86 13.20 -10.58
C ASN A 267 9.43 12.22 -9.56
N VAL A 268 9.54 10.95 -9.93
CA VAL A 268 9.99 9.89 -9.03
C VAL A 268 11.11 9.10 -9.69
N ILE A 269 12.20 8.88 -8.95
CA ILE A 269 13.28 8.00 -9.34
C ILE A 269 13.35 6.86 -8.32
N LEU A 270 13.32 5.63 -8.82
CA LEU A 270 13.41 4.42 -8.00
C LEU A 270 14.70 3.68 -8.31
N LEU A 271 15.53 3.45 -7.29
CA LEU A 271 16.68 2.53 -7.36
C LEU A 271 16.32 1.26 -6.59
N LEU A 272 16.19 0.14 -7.31
CA LEU A 272 15.66 -1.11 -6.78
C LEU A 272 16.72 -2.21 -6.86
N LYS A 273 17.19 -2.68 -5.71
CA LYS A 273 18.17 -3.75 -5.59
C LYS A 273 17.60 -4.91 -4.80
N CYS A 274 17.71 -6.13 -5.33
CA CYS A 274 17.49 -7.34 -4.53
C CYS A 274 18.74 -8.24 -4.52
N ALA A 275 19.00 -8.94 -3.42
CA ALA A 275 20.06 -9.95 -3.36
C ALA A 275 19.68 -11.24 -4.13
N LYS A 276 18.39 -11.49 -4.32
CA LYS A 276 17.83 -12.58 -5.14
C LYS A 276 17.23 -12.02 -6.44
N SER A 277 17.07 -12.88 -7.44
CA SER A 277 16.40 -12.46 -8.68
C SER A 277 14.90 -12.31 -8.49
N VAL A 278 14.36 -11.16 -8.89
CA VAL A 278 12.94 -10.78 -8.74
C VAL A 278 12.40 -10.13 -10.01
N ASN A 279 11.09 -9.90 -10.07
CA ASN A 279 10.48 -8.99 -11.03
C ASN A 279 9.82 -7.83 -10.28
N TRP A 280 10.31 -6.62 -10.49
CA TRP A 280 9.74 -5.41 -9.87
C TRP A 280 8.49 -4.99 -10.63
N VAL A 281 7.35 -4.92 -9.94
CA VAL A 281 6.06 -4.51 -10.52
C VAL A 281 5.67 -3.14 -9.98
N ILE A 282 5.77 -2.11 -10.83
CA ILE A 282 5.49 -0.73 -10.41
C ILE A 282 4.01 -0.38 -10.66
N LYS A 283 3.35 0.12 -9.62
CA LYS A 283 1.98 0.60 -9.62
C LYS A 283 1.96 2.03 -9.08
N ALA A 284 1.24 2.92 -9.76
CA ALA A 284 1.10 4.32 -9.34
C ALA A 284 -0.38 4.67 -9.30
N HIS A 285 -0.77 5.40 -8.26
CA HIS A 285 -2.15 5.80 -8.01
C HIS A 285 -2.18 7.29 -7.71
N SER A 286 -2.93 8.08 -8.49
CA SER A 286 -3.06 9.52 -8.29
C SER A 286 -1.71 10.28 -8.24
N VAL A 287 -0.68 9.78 -8.94
CA VAL A 287 0.61 10.47 -9.10
C VAL A 287 0.85 10.72 -10.59
N ILE A 288 1.19 11.95 -10.94
CA ILE A 288 1.44 12.41 -12.31
C ILE A 288 2.87 12.96 -12.39
N GLY A 289 3.63 12.58 -13.42
CA GLY A 289 5.00 13.07 -13.62
C GLY A 289 5.88 12.08 -14.34
N ASN A 290 7.19 12.31 -14.28
CA ASN A 290 8.20 11.41 -14.84
C ASN A 290 8.56 10.31 -13.84
N LEU A 291 8.61 9.07 -14.29
CA LEU A 291 9.05 7.93 -13.50
C LEU A 291 10.31 7.33 -14.13
N VAL A 292 11.42 7.33 -13.39
CA VAL A 292 12.66 6.64 -13.78
C VAL A 292 12.83 5.43 -12.88
N VAL A 293 12.98 4.23 -13.47
CA VAL A 293 13.24 3.01 -12.71
C VAL A 293 14.61 2.45 -13.07
N VAL A 294 15.43 2.27 -12.05
CA VAL A 294 16.78 1.69 -12.11
C VAL A 294 16.82 0.44 -11.25
N ALA A 295 17.12 -0.70 -11.87
CA ALA A 295 17.13 -1.98 -11.19
C ALA A 295 18.17 -2.93 -11.79
N SER A 296 18.66 -3.85 -10.96
CA SER A 296 19.48 -4.99 -11.42
C SER A 296 18.66 -6.15 -11.99
N ASP A 297 17.34 -6.10 -11.78
CA ASP A 297 16.39 -7.15 -12.08
C ASP A 297 15.35 -6.70 -13.13
N THR A 298 14.41 -7.57 -13.50
CA THR A 298 13.38 -7.21 -14.48
C THR A 298 12.37 -6.23 -13.90
N VAL A 299 11.85 -5.33 -14.74
CA VAL A 299 10.87 -4.30 -14.34
C VAL A 299 9.62 -4.36 -15.22
N SER A 300 8.50 -4.68 -14.58
CA SER A 300 7.15 -4.64 -15.12
C SER A 300 6.41 -3.40 -14.62
N VAL A 301 5.63 -2.75 -15.48
CA VAL A 301 4.92 -1.51 -15.12
C VAL A 301 3.46 -1.66 -15.50
N SER A 302 2.57 -1.31 -14.58
CA SER A 302 1.13 -1.47 -14.81
C SER A 302 0.62 -0.52 -15.90
N PHE A 303 -0.42 -0.93 -16.62
CA PHE A 303 -1.08 -0.09 -17.64
C PHE A 303 -1.55 1.25 -17.08
N ASN A 304 -2.11 1.24 -15.86
CA ASN A 304 -2.54 2.46 -15.18
C ASN A 304 -1.35 3.40 -14.90
N THR A 305 -0.21 2.87 -14.48
CA THR A 305 1.02 3.66 -14.29
C THR A 305 1.48 4.30 -15.59
N GLN A 306 1.46 3.58 -16.71
CA GLN A 306 1.84 4.13 -18.02
C GLN A 306 0.89 5.22 -18.50
N LYS A 307 -0.37 5.20 -18.06
CA LYS A 307 -1.36 6.25 -18.34
C LYS A 307 -1.13 7.50 -17.49
N LEU A 308 -0.71 7.34 -16.24
CA LEU A 308 -0.55 8.44 -15.28
C LEU A 308 0.84 9.09 -15.33
N MET A 309 1.88 8.31 -15.66
CA MET A 309 3.28 8.76 -15.60
C MET A 309 4.02 8.50 -16.90
N GLN A 310 4.97 9.37 -17.23
CA GLN A 310 5.92 9.16 -18.33
C GLN A 310 7.05 8.27 -17.83
N VAL A 311 7.00 7.00 -18.20
CA VAL A 311 7.89 5.98 -17.65
C VAL A 311 9.12 5.77 -18.52
N SER A 312 10.29 5.95 -17.93
CA SER A 312 11.58 5.61 -18.49
C SER A 312 12.19 4.43 -17.70
N LYS A 313 12.49 3.35 -18.41
CA LYS A 313 13.16 2.18 -17.84
C LYS A 313 14.61 2.23 -18.26
N SER A 314 15.53 2.23 -17.30
CA SER A 314 16.94 2.00 -17.62
C SER A 314 17.15 0.53 -18.02
N PRO A 315 18.18 0.24 -18.82
CA PRO A 315 18.70 -1.12 -18.98
C PRO A 315 19.03 -1.74 -17.62
N LYS A 316 19.19 -3.07 -17.57
CA LYS A 316 19.59 -3.73 -16.32
C LYS A 316 20.94 -3.17 -15.86
N GLU A 317 20.93 -2.46 -14.74
CA GLU A 317 22.12 -1.84 -14.15
C GLU A 317 22.71 -2.73 -13.06
N ASN A 318 24.04 -2.85 -13.02
CA ASN A 318 24.71 -3.60 -11.96
C ASN A 318 24.87 -2.70 -10.72
N LEU A 319 23.84 -2.64 -9.89
CA LEU A 319 23.80 -1.80 -8.70
C LEU A 319 24.63 -2.42 -7.57
N PRO A 320 25.41 -1.61 -6.82
CA PRO A 320 26.18 -2.10 -5.68
C PRO A 320 25.26 -2.53 -4.52
N LEU A 321 25.84 -3.21 -3.53
CA LEU A 321 25.17 -3.55 -2.27
C LEU A 321 25.54 -2.56 -1.16
N GLY A 322 24.61 -2.34 -0.24
CA GLY A 322 24.80 -1.49 0.93
C GLY A 322 24.48 -0.02 0.71
N SER A 323 24.03 0.62 1.79
CA SER A 323 23.50 1.99 1.80
C SER A 323 24.46 3.02 1.22
N GLN A 324 25.71 3.08 1.71
CA GLN A 324 26.69 4.07 1.30
C GLN A 324 27.03 3.98 -0.19
N ALA A 325 27.20 2.75 -0.69
CA ALA A 325 27.55 2.51 -2.09
C ALA A 325 26.38 2.85 -3.02
N LEU A 326 25.14 2.50 -2.66
CA LEU A 326 23.95 2.82 -3.44
C LEU A 326 23.65 4.33 -3.45
N ILE A 327 23.76 5.00 -2.30
CA ILE A 327 23.56 6.46 -2.20
C ILE A 327 24.61 7.20 -3.03
N LYS A 328 25.88 6.76 -2.94
CA LYS A 328 26.96 7.32 -3.76
C LYS A 328 26.71 7.08 -5.25
N TRP A 329 26.36 5.85 -5.62
CA TRP A 329 26.07 5.50 -7.01
C TRP A 329 24.95 6.37 -7.59
N ALA A 330 23.88 6.61 -6.82
CA ALA A 330 22.80 7.50 -7.23
C ALA A 330 23.29 8.92 -7.52
N GLY A 331 24.10 9.49 -6.61
CA GLY A 331 24.70 10.82 -6.81
C GLY A 331 25.62 10.87 -8.04
N ASP A 332 26.49 9.88 -8.20
CA ASP A 332 27.45 9.81 -9.32
C ASP A 332 26.75 9.68 -10.70
N HIS A 333 25.52 9.16 -10.74
CA HIS A 333 24.72 8.99 -11.97
C HIS A 333 23.64 10.07 -12.16
N GLY A 334 23.69 11.15 -11.37
CA GLY A 334 22.76 12.28 -11.51
C GLY A 334 21.36 12.03 -10.93
N TYR A 335 21.20 11.01 -10.10
CA TYR A 335 19.97 10.71 -9.36
C TYR A 335 20.05 11.25 -7.93
N GLY A 336 20.24 12.57 -7.80
CA GLY A 336 20.36 13.24 -6.50
C GLY A 336 19.63 14.58 -6.45
N PRO A 337 19.27 15.07 -5.24
CA PRO A 337 19.56 14.46 -3.93
C PRO A 337 18.69 13.23 -3.63
N VAL A 338 19.26 12.25 -2.90
CA VAL A 338 18.52 11.06 -2.47
C VAL A 338 17.55 11.44 -1.37
N THR A 339 16.26 11.11 -1.52
CA THR A 339 15.23 11.40 -0.51
C THR A 339 15.27 10.40 0.63
N SER A 340 15.26 9.10 0.31
CA SER A 340 15.28 8.05 1.34
C SER A 340 15.99 6.79 0.88
N TYR A 341 16.62 6.10 1.83
CA TYR A 341 17.12 4.73 1.67
C TYR A 341 16.39 3.78 2.61
N THR A 342 16.03 2.59 2.10
CA THR A 342 15.32 1.55 2.84
C THR A 342 15.96 0.19 2.57
N SER A 343 16.28 -0.55 3.63
CA SER A 343 16.79 -1.91 3.59
C SER A 343 15.83 -2.86 4.32
N THR A 344 15.36 -3.89 3.64
CA THR A 344 14.37 -4.81 4.15
C THR A 344 14.84 -6.27 4.03
N PRO A 345 14.83 -7.06 5.13
CA PRO A 345 15.22 -8.46 5.06
C PRO A 345 14.28 -9.32 4.20
N VAL A 346 12.97 -9.19 4.40
CA VAL A 346 11.98 -9.94 3.62
C VAL A 346 10.75 -9.09 3.35
N ALA A 347 10.32 -9.00 2.08
CA ALA A 347 9.10 -8.33 1.65
C ALA A 347 8.85 -8.57 0.15
N ASN A 348 7.60 -8.61 -0.27
CA ASN A 348 7.21 -8.62 -1.69
C ASN A 348 6.29 -7.45 -2.07
N HIS A 349 6.07 -6.51 -1.15
CA HIS A 349 5.25 -5.34 -1.40
C HIS A 349 5.77 -4.13 -0.62
N PHE A 350 6.05 -3.06 -1.35
CA PHE A 350 6.47 -1.77 -0.82
C PHE A 350 5.43 -0.72 -1.16
N THR A 351 5.06 0.10 -0.19
CA THR A 351 4.23 1.29 -0.40
C THR A 351 5.09 2.51 -0.17
N ILE A 352 5.16 3.39 -1.17
CA ILE A 352 5.86 4.68 -1.08
C ILE A 352 4.81 5.78 -1.00
N ARG A 353 4.85 6.56 0.08
CA ARG A 353 3.99 7.72 0.31
C ARG A 353 4.78 8.99 0.00
N LEU A 354 4.42 9.65 -1.10
CA LEU A 354 5.05 10.86 -1.61
C LEU A 354 4.47 12.09 -0.87
N ARG A 355 5.34 12.98 -0.42
CA ARG A 355 4.92 14.16 0.35
C ARG A 355 4.56 15.34 -0.56
N GLU A 356 3.56 16.12 -0.17
CA GLU A 356 3.31 17.42 -0.78
C GLU A 356 4.46 18.39 -0.48
N ARG A 357 4.56 19.48 -1.25
CA ARG A 357 5.56 20.50 -0.99
C ARG A 357 5.24 21.16 0.36
N ASP A 358 6.24 21.32 1.22
CA ASP A 358 6.14 22.26 2.35
C ASP A 358 6.04 23.67 1.76
N VAL A 359 4.82 24.17 1.56
CA VAL A 359 4.61 25.58 1.22
C VAL A 359 4.88 26.36 2.50
N VAL A 360 6.13 26.76 2.69
CA VAL A 360 6.43 27.82 3.66
C VAL A 360 5.64 29.04 3.19
N ASP A 361 4.66 29.47 3.99
CA ASP A 361 3.91 30.69 3.73
C ASP A 361 4.94 31.83 3.51
N PRO A 362 4.93 32.52 2.36
CA PRO A 362 5.84 33.63 2.10
C PRO A 362 5.83 34.67 3.22
N LEU A 363 4.71 34.79 3.96
CA LEU A 363 4.57 35.71 5.08
C LEU A 363 5.43 35.35 6.30
N GLU A 364 5.72 34.06 6.55
CA GLU A 364 6.63 33.64 7.64
C GLU A 364 8.11 33.82 7.26
N SER A 365 8.44 33.66 5.97
CA SER A 365 9.82 33.83 5.49
C SER A 365 10.34 35.28 5.52
N MET A 366 9.43 36.27 5.65
CA MET A 366 9.75 37.69 5.75
C MET A 366 9.91 38.19 7.20
N LEU A 367 9.68 37.35 8.21
CA LEU A 367 9.86 37.75 9.60
C LEU A 367 11.33 37.57 10.02
N LEU A 368 12.06 38.69 10.07
CA LEU A 368 13.37 38.77 10.72
C LEU A 368 13.26 38.22 12.17
N PRO A 369 14.28 37.49 12.67
CA PRO A 369 14.28 36.90 14.03
C PRO A 369 14.09 37.89 15.19
N GLU A 370 14.19 39.20 14.92
CA GLU A 370 14.15 40.28 15.91
C GLU A 370 12.74 40.60 16.43
N LEU A 371 11.66 40.12 15.79
CA LEU A 371 10.27 40.44 16.21
C LEU A 371 9.62 39.38 17.12
N SER A 372 10.29 38.26 17.40
CA SER A 372 9.82 37.23 18.34
C SER A 372 9.78 37.73 19.79
N ILE A 373 10.52 38.79 20.12
CA ILE A 373 10.72 39.30 21.49
C ILE A 373 9.52 40.16 21.95
N LEU A 374 8.66 40.64 21.06
CA LEU A 374 7.50 41.47 21.43
C LEU A 374 6.23 40.67 21.75
N ARG A 375 6.25 39.33 21.63
CA ARG A 375 5.06 38.49 21.85
C ARG A 375 4.92 37.97 23.28
N ASP A 376 5.97 38.05 24.10
CA ASP A 376 6.02 37.56 25.48
C ASP A 376 5.92 38.68 26.53
N SER A 377 4.94 39.57 26.39
CA SER A 377 4.63 40.55 27.45
C SER A 377 3.15 40.89 27.46
N SER A 378 2.35 40.02 28.07
CA SER A 378 1.05 40.40 28.67
C SER A 378 0.65 39.36 29.74
N PRO A 379 0.65 39.73 31.03
CA PRO A 379 0.32 38.81 32.12
C PRO A 379 -1.19 38.60 32.29
N HIS A 380 -1.51 37.45 32.88
CA HIS A 380 -2.82 36.88 33.16
C HIS A 380 -3.91 37.82 33.73
N ALA A 381 -5.15 37.62 33.25
CA ALA A 381 -6.36 37.75 34.06
C ALA A 381 -7.46 36.78 33.58
N ARG A 382 -7.91 35.88 34.46
CA ARG A 382 -9.27 35.28 34.51
C ARG A 382 -10.04 36.01 35.65
N PRO A 383 -11.37 35.87 35.88
CA PRO A 383 -12.41 34.99 35.28
C PRO A 383 -13.78 35.68 34.98
N GLY A 384 -14.76 34.95 34.40
CA GLY A 384 -16.19 35.08 34.78
C GLY A 384 -17.26 35.42 33.71
N ALA A 385 -18.17 34.45 33.50
CA ALA A 385 -19.63 34.53 33.23
C ALA A 385 -20.29 35.57 32.27
N ALA A 386 -20.98 35.02 31.26
CA ALA A 386 -22.31 35.35 30.69
C ALA A 386 -22.70 36.81 30.32
N SER A 387 -23.08 37.04 29.05
CA SER A 387 -24.46 37.39 28.60
C SER A 387 -24.50 38.14 27.25
N ARG A 388 -25.42 37.68 26.39
CA ARG A 388 -26.26 38.35 25.37
C ARG A 388 -25.82 39.65 24.63
N ARG A 389 -25.97 39.55 23.30
CA ARG A 389 -26.54 40.53 22.32
C ARG A 389 -26.07 41.98 22.34
N SER A 390 -25.37 42.37 21.26
CA SER A 390 -25.62 43.60 20.46
C SER A 390 -24.55 43.68 19.33
N SER A 391 -24.94 43.41 18.08
CA SER A 391 -25.10 44.41 17.02
C SER A 391 -23.84 45.25 16.72
N LEU A 392 -23.04 44.81 15.73
CA LEU A 392 -22.11 45.66 15.00
C LEU A 392 -22.74 46.09 13.65
N PRO A 393 -22.57 47.35 13.22
CA PRO A 393 -23.25 47.90 12.05
C PRO A 393 -22.34 47.83 10.82
N PHE A 394 -22.67 46.99 9.84
CA PHE A 394 -22.13 47.16 8.48
C PHE A 394 -23.24 46.88 7.46
N HIS A 395 -23.77 47.95 6.88
CA HIS A 395 -24.69 47.92 5.75
C HIS A 395 -23.88 47.84 4.45
N PHE A 396 -24.09 46.76 3.68
CA PHE A 396 -23.75 46.70 2.26
C PHE A 396 -25.04 46.87 1.43
N PRO A 397 -25.09 47.74 0.42
CA PRO A 397 -26.24 47.85 -0.47
C PRO A 397 -26.32 46.66 -1.45
N PRO A 398 -27.53 46.16 -1.79
CA PRO A 398 -27.68 45.01 -2.67
C PRO A 398 -27.46 45.38 -4.14
N ALA A 399 -26.71 44.54 -4.86
CA ALA A 399 -26.55 44.59 -6.31
C ALA A 399 -27.87 44.25 -7.01
N SER A 400 -28.30 45.12 -7.92
CA SER A 400 -29.54 44.98 -8.68
C SER A 400 -29.39 43.97 -9.82
N VAL A 401 -30.28 42.97 -9.79
CA VAL A 401 -30.48 41.96 -10.83
C VAL A 401 -31.11 42.63 -12.06
N ARG A 402 -30.39 42.68 -13.19
CA ARG A 402 -30.96 43.00 -14.51
C ARG A 402 -31.23 41.73 -15.29
N ARG A 403 -32.51 41.42 -15.50
CA ARG A 403 -32.99 40.51 -16.56
C ARG A 403 -32.85 41.18 -17.93
N PRO A 404 -32.54 40.42 -18.97
CA PRO A 404 -33.00 40.73 -20.32
C PRO A 404 -34.02 39.69 -20.81
N ALA A 405 -35.07 40.18 -21.47
CA ALA A 405 -35.97 39.45 -22.36
C ALA A 405 -36.33 40.40 -23.52
N PRO A 406 -36.88 39.93 -24.66
CA PRO A 406 -36.63 38.68 -25.39
C PRO A 406 -36.25 38.94 -26.87
N LEU A 407 -36.08 37.85 -27.62
CA LEU A 407 -35.75 37.75 -29.04
C LEU A 407 -36.72 38.49 -29.99
N HIS A 408 -36.16 39.03 -31.08
CA HIS A 408 -36.77 39.07 -32.42
C HIS A 408 -35.67 39.08 -33.50
N GLN A 409 -35.50 37.96 -34.21
CA GLN A 409 -35.77 37.82 -35.65
C GLN A 409 -35.58 36.37 -36.08
#